data_AF-A0A2G5RGJ7-F1
#
_entry.id   AF-A0A2G5RGJ7-F1
#
_cell.length_a   1.000
_cell.length_b   1.000
_cell.length_c   1.000
_cell.angle_alpha   90.00
_cell.angle_beta   90.00
_cell.angle_gamma   90.00
#
_symmetry.space_group_name_H-M   'P 1'
#
loop_
_entity.id
_entity.type
_entity.pdbx_description
1 polymer ?
#
loop_
_entity_poly.entity_id
_entity_poly.type
_entity_poly.pdbx_seq_one_letter_code
_entity_poly.pdbx_strand_id
1 'polypeptide(L)' 'MVPHIAETEVRLAGPEEADRFSRFLHDFLSDNGFPFVIIHDAPERLGQLRRVVFEEAALSLKFAREWTDCHGAA' A
#
# COMPACT_ATOMS: atom_id res chain seq x y z
N MET A 1 -9.74 4.93 -23.46
CA MET A 1 -9.16 3.87 -22.63
C MET A 1 -9.03 4.47 -21.24
N VAL A 2 -9.88 4.08 -20.29
CA VAL A 2 -9.76 4.58 -18.91
C VAL A 2 -8.52 3.92 -18.33
N PRO A 3 -7.51 4.66 -17.83
CA PRO A 3 -6.42 4.02 -17.11
C PRO A 3 -7.06 3.24 -15.97
N HIS A 4 -6.85 1.92 -15.95
CA HIS A 4 -7.27 1.09 -14.82
C HIS A 4 -6.30 1.37 -13.68
N ILE A 5 -6.45 2.55 -13.09
CA ILE A 5 -5.71 2.93 -11.90
C ILE A 5 -6.13 1.94 -10.81
N ALA A 6 -5.17 1.18 -10.31
CA ALA A 6 -5.44 0.13 -9.36
C ALA A 6 -5.04 0.57 -7.98
N GLU A 7 -5.97 0.48 -7.05
CA GLU A 7 -5.81 1.03 -5.71
C GLU A 7 -5.88 -0.06 -4.67
N THR A 8 -5.00 0.05 -3.67
CA THR A 8 -4.99 -0.79 -2.49
C THR A 8 -5.25 0.09 -1.28
N GLU A 9 -6.30 -0.24 -0.54
CA GLU A 9 -6.63 0.44 0.71
C GLU A 9 -6.02 -0.34 1.88
N VAL A 10 -5.19 0.34 2.68
CA VAL A 10 -4.50 -0.21 3.83
C VAL A 10 -4.93 0.53 5.08
N ARG A 11 -5.56 -0.20 5.99
CA ARG A 11 -5.93 0.30 7.32
C ARG A 11 -4.80 0.01 8.29
N LEU A 12 -4.30 1.06 8.92
CA LEU A 12 -3.24 1.00 9.91
C LEU A 12 -3.87 1.30 11.27
N ALA A 13 -3.68 0.42 12.26
CA ALA A 13 -4.26 0.59 13.59
C ALA A 13 -3.47 1.59 14.46
N GLY A 14 -2.28 2.03 14.02
CA GLY A 14 -1.48 3.02 14.74
C GLY A 14 -0.20 3.45 14.01
N PRO A 15 0.59 4.34 14.63
CA PRO A 15 1.82 4.89 14.03
C PRO A 15 2.89 3.82 13.78
N GLU A 16 2.99 2.78 14.61
CA GLU A 16 3.96 1.69 14.41
C GLU A 16 3.67 0.88 13.13
N GLU A 17 2.39 0.63 12.81
CA GLU A 17 2.00 0.02 11.55
C GLU A 17 2.25 0.97 10.37
N ALA A 18 2.07 2.28 10.57
CA ALA A 18 2.36 3.28 9.55
C ALA A 18 3.85 3.31 9.17
N ASP A 19 4.75 3.17 10.14
CA ASP A 19 6.20 3.06 9.90
C ASP A 19 6.55 1.73 9.21
N ARG A 20 5.96 0.61 9.65
CA ARG A 20 6.13 -0.69 9.00
C ARG A 20 5.65 -0.67 7.56
N PHE A 21 4.52 -0.03 7.30
CA PHE A 21 3.96 0.18 5.98
C PHE A 21 4.89 1.01 5.09
N SER A 22 5.43 2.12 5.61
CA SER A 22 6.36 2.96 4.84
C SER A 22 7.63 2.20 4.46
N ARG A 23 8.17 1.37 5.37
CA ARG A 23 9.32 0.50 5.05
C ARG A 23 8.96 -0.56 4.02
N PHE A 24 7.86 -1.28 4.22
CA PHE A 24 7.37 -2.29 3.27
C PHE A 24 7.14 -1.69 1.88
N LEU A 25 6.49 -0.53 1.81
CA LEU A 25 6.26 0.16 0.54
C LEU A 25 7.58 0.54 -0.11
N HIS A 26 8.55 1.07 0.64
CA HIS A 26 9.86 1.39 0.10
C HIS A 26 10.58 0.16 -0.47
N ASP A 27 10.60 -0.95 0.28
CA ASP A 27 11.23 -2.20 -0.14
C ASP A 27 10.52 -2.79 -1.37
N PHE A 28 9.18 -2.81 -1.36
CA PHE A 28 8.37 -3.22 -2.51
C PHE A 28 8.68 -2.37 -3.75
N LEU A 29 8.69 -1.05 -3.61
CA LEU A 29 8.99 -0.16 -4.74
C LEU A 29 10.41 -0.44 -5.26
N SER A 30 11.39 -0.58 -4.38
CA SER A 30 12.77 -0.90 -4.75
C SER A 30 12.87 -2.22 -5.53
N ASP A 31 12.22 -3.29 -5.07
CA ASP A 31 12.23 -4.60 -5.72
C ASP A 31 11.50 -4.64 -7.06
N ASN A 32 10.58 -3.69 -7.29
CA ASN A 32 9.80 -3.58 -8.52
C ASN A 32 10.27 -2.41 -9.43
N GLY A 33 11.44 -1.81 -9.17
CA GLY A 33 12.04 -0.80 -10.05
C GLY A 33 11.51 0.63 -9.87
N PHE A 34 11.03 0.97 -8.67
CA PHE A 34 10.44 2.25 -8.28
C PHE A 34 9.27 2.70 -9.17
N PRO A 35 8.18 1.90 -9.25
CA PRO A 35 7.01 2.29 -9.99
C PRO A 35 6.37 3.55 -9.40
N PHE A 36 5.69 4.34 -10.23
CA PHE A 36 4.98 5.53 -9.76
C PHE A 36 3.74 5.12 -8.95
N VAL A 37 3.66 5.61 -7.71
CA VAL A 37 2.53 5.38 -6.81
C VAL A 37 2.06 6.67 -6.18
N ILE A 38 0.75 6.82 -6.01
CA ILE A 38 0.15 7.94 -5.29
C ILE A 38 -0.36 7.40 -3.96
N ILE A 39 0.11 7.98 -2.85
CA ILE A 39 -0.32 7.61 -1.51
C ILE A 39 -1.27 8.70 -1.02
N HIS A 40 -2.50 8.31 -0.74
CA HIS A 40 -3.45 9.15 -0.01
C HIS A 40 -3.42 8.75 1.46
N ASP A 41 -2.93 9.65 2.31
CA ASP A 41 -2.99 9.52 3.76
C ASP A 41 -4.27 10.23 4.24
N ALA A 42 -5.25 9.44 4.68
CA ALA A 42 -6.50 9.93 5.23
C ALA A 42 -6.54 9.61 6.73
N PRO A 43 -6.45 10.61 7.62
CA PRO A 43 -6.59 10.38 9.05
C PRO A 43 -8.04 9.96 9.36
N GLU A 44 -8.23 8.76 9.92
CA GLU A 44 -9.53 8.28 10.38
C GLU A 44 -9.64 8.39 11.91
N ARG A 45 -10.88 8.44 12.44
CA ARG A 45 -11.14 8.58 13.88
C ARG A 45 -10.62 7.41 14.73
N LEU A 46 -10.34 6.26 14.13
CA LEU A 46 -9.92 5.02 14.80
C LEU A 46 -8.59 4.45 14.26
N GLY A 47 -7.86 5.20 13.42
CA GLY A 47 -6.63 4.73 12.79
C GLY A 47 -6.16 5.63 11.65
N GLN A 48 -5.19 5.16 10.87
CA GLN A 48 -4.76 5.81 9.63
C GLN A 48 -5.18 4.96 8.43
N LEU A 49 -5.92 5.54 7.50
CA LEU A 49 -6.22 4.91 6.23
C LEU A 49 -5.22 5.41 5.19
N ARG A 50 -4.45 4.50 4.62
CA ARG A 50 -3.59 4.79 3.49
C ARG A 50 -4.10 4.10 2.25
N ARG A 51 -4.44 4.88 1.23
CA ARG A 51 -4.80 4.36 -0.08
C ARG A 51 -3.62 4.55 -1.02
N VAL A 52 -3.05 3.44 -1.48
CA VAL A 52 -1.96 3.45 -2.46
C VAL A 52 -2.51 3.12 -3.82
N VAL A 53 -2.27 4.04 -4.73
CA VAL A 53 -2.79 4.03 -6.09
C VAL A 53 -1.62 3.77 -7.02
N PHE A 54 -1.68 2.64 -7.72
CA PHE A 54 -0.66 2.18 -8.64
C PHE A 54 -1.07 2.48 -10.07
N GLU A 55 -0.09 2.80 -10.92
CA GLU A 55 -0.29 2.89 -12.38
C GLU A 55 -0.71 1.54 -12.96
N GLU A 56 -0.16 0.44 -12.44
CA GLU A 56 -0.39 -0.90 -12.96
C GLU A 56 -1.22 -1.77 -12.00
N ALA A 57 -2.27 -2.40 -12.54
CA ALA A 57 -3.12 -3.32 -11.78
C ALA A 57 -2.39 -4.57 -11.27
N ALA A 58 -1.38 -5.05 -12.00
CA ALA A 58 -0.56 -6.18 -11.57
C ALA A 58 0.26 -5.84 -10.31
N LEU A 59 0.78 -4.61 -10.22
CA LEU A 59 1.54 -4.14 -9.05
C LEU A 59 0.63 -3.96 -7.84
N SER A 60 -0.55 -3.37 -8.02
CA SER A 60 -1.54 -3.25 -6.93
C SER A 60 -1.96 -4.61 -6.38
N LEU A 61 -2.22 -5.60 -7.25
CA LEU A 61 -2.59 -6.94 -6.81
C LEU A 61 -1.42 -7.64 -6.08
N LYS A 62 -0.19 -7.52 -6.60
CA LYS A 62 1.01 -8.07 -5.95
C LYS A 62 1.22 -7.42 -4.58
N PHE A 63 1.11 -6.10 -4.50
CA PHE A 63 1.23 -5.34 -3.26
C PHE A 63 0.18 -5.75 -2.22
N ALA A 64 -1.10 -5.80 -2.60
CA ALA A 64 -2.17 -6.22 -1.70
C ALA A 64 -1.94 -7.65 -1.16
N ARG A 65 -1.44 -8.55 -2.02
CA ARG A 65 -1.11 -9.93 -1.64
C ARG A 65 0.06 -9.99 -0.67
N GLU A 66 1.18 -9.32 -0.97
CA GLU A 66 2.37 -9.31 -0.12
C GLU A 66 2.12 -8.59 1.21
N TRP A 67 1.33 -7.51 1.21
CA TRP A 67 0.90 -6.86 2.43
C TRP A 67 0.01 -7.77 3.29
N THR A 68 -0.96 -8.47 2.67
CA THR A 68 -1.83 -9.41 3.39
C THR A 68 -1.06 -10.61 3.95
N ASP A 69 -0.06 -11.12 3.23
CA ASP A 69 0.80 -12.22 3.71
C ASP A 69 1.69 -11.75 4.88
N CYS A 70 2.23 -10.52 4.80
CA CYS A 70 3.04 -9.92 5.86
C CYS A 70 2.20 -9.54 7.11
N HIS A 71 0.91 -9.24 6.94
CA HIS A 71 -0.02 -8.88 8.02
C HIS A 71 -0.76 -10.09 8.61
N GLY A 72 -1.02 -11.12 7.79
CA GLY A 72 -1.76 -12.34 8.14
C GLY A 72 -0.94 -13.43 8.84
N ALA A 73 0.34 -13.19 9.12
CA ALA A 73 1.20 -14.08 9.91
C ALA A 73 1.11 -13.83 11.43
N ALA A 74 -0.10 -13.56 11.94
CA ALA A 74 -0.38 -13.37 13.37
C ALA A 74 -1.38 -14.40 13.90
#